data_AF-A0A7S2TSX2-F1
#
_entry.id   AF-A0A7S2TSX2-F1
#
_cell.length_a   1.000
_cell.length_b   1.000
_cell.length_c   1.000
_cell.angle_alpha   90.00
_cell.angle_beta   90.00
_cell.angle_gamma   90.00
#
_symmetry.space_group_name_H-M   'P 1'
#
loop_
_entity.id
_entity.type
_entity.pdbx_description
1 polymer ?
#
loop_
_entity_poly.entity_id
_entity_poly.type
_entity_poly.pdbx_seq_one_letter_code
_entity_poly.pdbx_strand_id
1 'polypeptide(L)'
;KKKKKKKIVVPLWVCQGGFAGDSVVPPEHRLEKFKGKEMMATYNLGGAIPDAEFLFSSQTENVINRIRMVAKNVCHGVVYDEELHLKMRAIKDGKPGLELIYDAMDGYLSRRPAGKKLHDPLAAVVALVPEVCNYTHVTPHRVKGQWGSKLLRGAQQGRIDIAVSFNRQVFEEAFMY
;
A
#
# COMPACT_ATOMS: atom_id res chain seq x y z
N LYS A 1 -27.15 -17.23 31.70
CA LYS A 1 -27.04 -15.89 31.05
C LYS A 1 -25.99 -15.95 29.95
N LYS A 2 -26.36 -15.91 28.65
CA LYS A 2 -25.39 -15.88 27.55
C LYS A 2 -24.66 -14.52 27.57
N LYS A 3 -23.33 -14.50 27.75
CA LYS A 3 -22.52 -13.28 27.63
C LYS A 3 -22.74 -12.73 26.21
N LYS A 4 -23.29 -11.51 26.07
CA LYS A 4 -23.31 -10.82 24.76
C LYS A 4 -21.87 -10.67 24.30
N LYS A 5 -21.50 -11.32 23.19
CA LYS A 5 -20.19 -11.12 22.57
C LYS A 5 -20.08 -9.65 22.19
N LYS A 6 -19.01 -8.97 22.61
CA LYS A 6 -18.71 -7.61 22.14
C LYS A 6 -18.55 -7.68 20.62
N LYS A 7 -19.28 -6.83 19.90
CA LYS A 7 -19.10 -6.65 18.46
C LYS A 7 -17.73 -6.01 18.25
N ILE A 8 -16.82 -6.72 17.59
CA ILE A 8 -15.52 -6.17 17.19
C ILE A 8 -15.75 -5.36 15.93
N VAL A 9 -15.26 -4.12 15.93
CA VAL A 9 -15.27 -3.22 14.78
C VAL A 9 -13.83 -2.80 14.53
N VAL A 10 -13.39 -2.91 13.28
CA VAL A 10 -12.09 -2.47 12.78
C VAL A 10 -12.29 -1.09 12.15
N PRO A 11 -11.78 -0.01 12.75
CA PRO A 11 -11.98 1.34 12.22
C PRO A 11 -11.32 1.55 10.84
N LEU A 12 -10.15 0.95 10.65
CA LEU A 12 -9.38 1.06 9.41
C LEU A 12 -8.62 -0.24 9.19
N TRP A 13 -8.72 -0.77 7.98
CA TRP A 13 -7.84 -1.81 7.49
C TRP A 13 -6.97 -1.25 6.36
N VAL A 14 -5.65 -1.19 6.59
CA VAL A 14 -4.69 -0.85 5.54
C VAL A 14 -4.13 -2.15 4.97
N CYS A 15 -4.18 -2.31 3.65
CA CYS A 15 -3.64 -3.49 2.99
C CYS A 15 -2.66 -3.12 1.86
N GLN A 16 -1.51 -3.80 1.84
CA GLN A 16 -0.68 -3.83 0.64
C GLN A 16 -1.31 -4.82 -0.33
N GLY A 17 -1.64 -4.35 -1.54
CA GLY A 17 -2.14 -5.23 -2.59
C GLY A 17 -3.13 -4.54 -3.52
N GLY A 18 -3.55 -5.29 -4.55
CA GLY A 18 -4.41 -4.77 -5.59
C GLY A 18 -3.66 -3.91 -6.61
N PHE A 19 -4.43 -3.38 -7.54
CA PHE A 19 -3.94 -2.57 -8.65
C PHE A 19 -4.99 -1.49 -8.93
N ALA A 20 -4.56 -0.24 -9.01
CA ALA A 20 -5.46 0.89 -9.23
C ALA A 20 -5.95 0.92 -10.68
N GLY A 21 -5.06 0.66 -11.64
CA GLY A 21 -5.32 0.87 -13.06
C GLY A 21 -4.84 2.24 -13.54
N ASP A 22 -4.45 2.33 -14.80
CA ASP A 22 -3.95 3.55 -15.44
C ASP A 22 -4.99 4.67 -15.38
N SER A 23 -6.26 4.32 -15.62
CA SER A 23 -7.40 5.25 -15.54
C SER A 23 -7.66 5.85 -14.15
N VAL A 24 -7.15 5.24 -13.08
CA VAL A 24 -7.36 5.69 -11.69
C VAL A 24 -6.21 6.57 -11.20
N VAL A 25 -5.00 6.36 -11.71
CA VAL A 25 -3.80 7.10 -11.27
C VAL A 25 -3.66 8.39 -12.10
N PRO A 26 -3.45 9.57 -11.47
CA PRO A 26 -3.16 10.80 -12.20
C PRO A 26 -1.94 10.65 -13.12
N PRO A 27 -1.96 11.20 -14.35
CA PRO A 27 -0.89 11.01 -15.34
C PRO A 27 0.53 11.26 -14.81
N GLU A 28 0.71 12.31 -14.02
CA GLU A 28 1.98 12.72 -13.39
C GLU A 28 2.53 11.73 -12.35
N HIS A 29 1.72 10.77 -11.92
CA HIS A 29 2.08 9.75 -10.92
C HIS A 29 2.13 8.33 -11.50
N ARG A 30 1.90 8.18 -12.81
CA ARG A 30 1.93 6.86 -13.46
C ARG A 30 3.35 6.35 -13.62
N LEU A 31 3.60 5.15 -13.12
CA LEU A 31 4.86 4.43 -13.38
C LEU A 31 4.83 3.87 -14.80
N GLU A 32 5.88 4.14 -15.60
CA GLU A 32 5.93 3.78 -17.03
C GLU A 32 5.63 2.29 -17.30
N LYS A 33 6.14 1.37 -16.47
CA LYS A 33 5.88 -0.08 -16.57
C LYS A 33 4.40 -0.51 -16.44
N PHE A 34 3.55 0.40 -15.95
CA PHE A 34 2.11 0.21 -15.76
C PHE A 34 1.26 1.04 -16.70
N LYS A 35 1.87 1.83 -17.57
CA LYS A 35 1.17 2.67 -18.54
C LYS A 35 0.18 1.85 -19.37
N GLY A 36 -1.06 2.33 -19.43
CA GLY A 36 -2.17 1.71 -20.17
C GLY A 36 -2.68 0.39 -19.58
N LYS A 37 -2.20 -0.05 -18.40
CA LYS A 37 -2.69 -1.27 -17.74
C LYS A 37 -3.82 -0.91 -16.78
N GLU A 38 -4.96 -1.55 -16.93
CA GLU A 38 -6.09 -1.44 -15.99
C GLU A 38 -6.10 -2.54 -14.93
N MET A 39 -5.44 -3.65 -15.23
CA MET A 39 -5.49 -4.85 -14.40
C MET A 39 -4.15 -5.56 -14.34
N MET A 40 -3.82 -6.15 -13.19
CA MET A 40 -2.66 -7.02 -13.05
C MET A 40 -2.83 -8.07 -11.95
N ALA A 41 -2.11 -9.19 -12.07
CA ALA A 41 -1.95 -10.12 -10.97
C ALA A 41 -1.19 -9.45 -9.81
N THR A 42 -1.54 -9.80 -8.56
CA THR A 42 -0.92 -9.27 -7.34
C THR A 42 -0.60 -10.40 -6.38
N TYR A 43 0.43 -10.25 -5.54
CA TYR A 43 0.85 -11.33 -4.65
C TYR A 43 -0.13 -11.50 -3.48
N ASN A 44 -0.28 -10.49 -2.62
CA ASN A 44 -1.09 -10.60 -1.40
C ASN A 44 -2.57 -10.93 -1.70
N LEU A 45 -3.27 -10.08 -2.47
CA LEU A 45 -4.68 -10.33 -2.80
C LEU A 45 -4.88 -11.46 -3.82
N GLY A 46 -3.84 -11.83 -4.58
CA GLY A 46 -3.91 -12.96 -5.51
C GLY A 46 -3.64 -14.31 -4.85
N GLY A 47 -2.92 -14.32 -3.73
CA GLY A 47 -2.64 -15.53 -2.94
C GLY A 47 -3.81 -15.95 -2.06
N ALA A 48 -4.74 -15.04 -1.75
CA ALA A 48 -5.90 -15.28 -0.90
C ALA A 48 -7.17 -14.66 -1.51
N ILE A 49 -7.52 -15.09 -2.73
CA ILE A 49 -8.63 -14.49 -3.50
C ILE A 49 -9.97 -14.53 -2.73
N PRO A 50 -10.42 -15.67 -2.16
CA PRO A 50 -11.71 -15.72 -1.48
C PRO A 50 -11.78 -14.75 -0.28
N ASP A 51 -10.68 -14.64 0.47
CA ASP A 51 -10.60 -13.76 1.63
C ASP A 51 -10.58 -12.29 1.22
N ALA A 52 -9.84 -11.95 0.16
CA ALA A 52 -9.81 -10.59 -0.39
C ALA A 52 -11.19 -10.16 -0.90
N GLU A 53 -11.88 -11.02 -1.66
CA GLU A 53 -13.24 -10.76 -2.15
C GLU A 53 -14.23 -10.61 -0.98
N PHE A 54 -14.14 -11.46 0.04
CA PHE A 54 -14.95 -11.33 1.25
C PHE A 54 -14.72 -10.00 1.95
N LEU A 55 -13.46 -9.60 2.15
CA LEU A 55 -13.12 -8.35 2.84
C LEU A 55 -13.60 -7.11 2.09
N PHE A 56 -13.60 -7.11 0.75
CA PHE A 56 -14.15 -6.00 -0.05
C PHE A 56 -15.68 -6.04 -0.22
N SER A 57 -16.33 -7.16 0.11
CA SER A 57 -17.79 -7.29 -0.02
C SER A 57 -18.57 -6.47 1.00
N SER A 58 -19.84 -6.18 0.71
CA SER A 58 -20.74 -5.47 1.64
C SER A 58 -20.97 -6.23 2.96
N GLN A 59 -20.66 -7.53 3.02
CA GLN A 59 -20.80 -8.34 4.23
C GLN A 59 -19.91 -7.84 5.39
N THR A 60 -18.82 -7.13 5.06
CA THR A 60 -17.89 -6.60 6.07
C THR A 60 -18.15 -5.14 6.43
N GLU A 61 -19.15 -4.46 5.85
CA GLU A 61 -19.44 -3.05 6.14
C GLU A 61 -19.78 -2.79 7.60
N ASN A 62 -20.37 -3.77 8.28
CA ASN A 62 -20.70 -3.70 9.70
C ASN A 62 -19.54 -4.05 10.63
N VAL A 63 -18.38 -4.41 10.07
CA VAL A 63 -17.18 -4.89 10.79
C VAL A 63 -15.95 -4.04 10.48
N ILE A 64 -15.77 -3.60 9.23
CA ILE A 64 -14.63 -2.79 8.78
C ILE A 64 -15.17 -1.47 8.22
N ASN A 65 -14.90 -0.38 8.94
CA ASN A 65 -15.45 0.93 8.59
C ASN A 65 -14.78 1.52 7.35
N ARG A 66 -13.45 1.39 7.25
CA ARG A 66 -12.67 1.87 6.10
C ARG A 66 -11.60 0.87 5.69
N ILE A 67 -11.34 0.82 4.39
CA ILE A 67 -10.27 0.03 3.77
C ILE A 67 -9.39 0.99 2.98
N ARG A 68 -8.08 0.89 3.16
CA ARG A 68 -7.10 1.66 2.42
C ARG A 68 -6.12 0.74 1.72
N MET A 69 -6.14 0.77 0.41
CA MET A 69 -5.33 -0.06 -0.46
C MET A 69 -4.06 0.67 -0.86
N VAL A 70 -2.92 0.06 -0.56
CA VAL A 70 -1.60 0.46 -1.05
C VAL A 70 -1.25 -0.43 -2.24
N ALA A 71 -1.76 0.00 -3.40
CA ALA A 71 -1.73 -0.79 -4.62
C ALA A 71 -0.38 -0.75 -5.33
N LYS A 72 -0.17 -1.72 -6.23
CA LYS A 72 1.05 -1.86 -7.02
C LYS A 72 1.44 -0.58 -7.77
N ASN A 73 0.48 0.22 -8.23
CA ASN A 73 0.76 1.47 -8.95
C ASN A 73 1.58 2.47 -8.13
N VAL A 74 1.40 2.51 -6.81
CA VAL A 74 2.11 3.43 -5.90
C VAL A 74 3.29 2.75 -5.23
N CYS A 75 3.08 1.56 -4.65
CA CYS A 75 4.10 0.92 -3.82
C CYS A 75 5.34 0.46 -4.61
N HIS A 76 5.23 0.35 -5.93
CA HIS A 76 6.37 0.09 -6.81
C HIS A 76 7.21 1.34 -7.15
N GLY A 77 6.76 2.53 -6.77
CA GLY A 77 7.51 3.79 -6.84
C GLY A 77 8.31 4.08 -5.58
N VAL A 78 8.00 3.40 -4.47
CA VAL A 78 8.79 3.49 -3.23
C VAL A 78 9.95 2.51 -3.29
N VAL A 79 11.15 3.04 -3.50
CA VAL A 79 12.38 2.25 -3.65
C VAL A 79 13.37 2.64 -2.56
N TYR A 80 13.86 1.66 -1.81
CA TYR A 80 15.08 1.83 -1.02
C TYR A 80 16.26 1.79 -1.99
N ASP A 81 16.80 2.96 -2.27
CA ASP A 81 17.91 3.24 -3.17
C ASP A 81 19.13 3.72 -2.37
N GLU A 82 20.20 4.09 -3.08
CA GLU A 82 21.43 4.58 -2.48
C GLU A 82 21.21 5.90 -1.71
N GLU A 83 20.32 6.78 -2.19
CA GLU A 83 20.02 8.04 -1.49
C GLU A 83 19.40 7.79 -0.11
N LEU A 84 18.37 6.93 -0.03
CA LEU A 84 17.81 6.54 1.27
C LEU A 84 18.83 5.78 2.13
N HIS A 85 19.69 4.97 1.52
CA HIS A 85 20.73 4.27 2.24
C HIS A 85 21.72 5.23 2.92
N LEU A 86 22.13 6.29 2.23
CA LEU A 86 23.00 7.33 2.77
C LEU A 86 22.32 8.11 3.91
N LYS A 87 21.03 8.45 3.76
CA LYS A 87 20.24 9.07 4.83
C LYS A 87 20.17 8.17 6.07
N MET A 88 19.93 6.87 5.87
CA MET A 88 19.89 5.88 6.95
C MET A 88 21.24 5.76 7.67
N ARG A 89 22.36 5.79 6.95
CA ARG A 89 23.72 5.74 7.53
C ARG A 89 23.92 6.79 8.62
N ALA A 90 23.40 7.99 8.40
CA ALA A 90 23.59 9.13 9.30
C ALA A 90 22.83 9.00 10.64
N ILE A 91 21.84 8.10 10.73
CA ILE A 91 20.89 8.07 11.86
C ILE A 91 20.71 6.69 12.49
N LYS A 92 21.29 5.62 11.91
CA LYS A 92 21.04 4.25 12.34
C LYS A 92 21.63 3.94 13.71
N ASP A 93 22.78 4.53 14.03
CA ASP A 93 23.59 4.11 15.18
C ASP A 93 22.82 4.30 16.49
N GLY A 94 22.80 3.26 17.31
CA GLY A 94 22.06 3.23 18.58
C GLY A 94 20.55 2.96 18.41
N LYS A 95 20.08 2.64 17.20
CA LYS A 95 18.69 2.24 16.91
C LYS A 95 18.68 0.84 16.30
N PRO A 96 18.50 -0.24 17.09
CA PRO A 96 18.66 -1.62 16.62
C PRO A 96 17.82 -1.98 15.39
N GLY A 97 16.61 -1.42 15.27
CA GLY A 97 15.75 -1.63 14.10
C GLY A 97 16.32 -1.02 12.82
N LEU A 98 16.89 0.19 12.90
CA LEU A 98 17.51 0.86 11.75
C LEU A 98 18.86 0.24 11.40
N GLU A 99 19.64 -0.19 12.38
CA GLU A 99 20.89 -0.94 12.16
C GLU A 99 20.60 -2.22 11.37
N LEU A 100 19.60 -3.00 11.81
CA LEU A 100 19.19 -4.21 11.11
C LEU A 100 18.75 -3.95 9.67
N ILE A 101 17.93 -2.92 9.45
CA ILE A 101 17.48 -2.53 8.09
C ILE A 101 18.67 -2.10 7.24
N TYR A 102 19.56 -1.27 7.81
CA TYR A 102 20.74 -0.76 7.11
C TYR A 102 21.65 -1.91 6.67
N ASP A 103 22.02 -2.82 7.57
CA ASP A 103 22.92 -3.93 7.28
C ASP A 103 22.33 -4.89 6.22
N ALA A 104 21.03 -5.18 6.33
CA ALA A 104 20.33 -5.99 5.34
C ALA A 104 20.31 -5.31 3.96
N MET A 105 20.12 -3.99 3.93
CA MET A 105 20.08 -3.22 2.69
C MET A 105 21.44 -2.99 2.08
N ASP A 106 22.51 -2.84 2.87
CA ASP A 106 23.90 -2.75 2.39
C ASP A 106 24.25 -4.02 1.59
N GLY A 107 23.97 -5.18 2.16
CA GLY A 107 24.11 -6.47 1.48
C GLY A 107 23.22 -6.63 0.24
N TYR A 108 22.00 -6.06 0.26
CA TYR A 108 21.10 -6.10 -0.90
C TYR A 108 21.60 -5.23 -2.05
N LEU A 109 21.99 -3.99 -1.75
CA LEU A 109 22.38 -2.98 -2.74
C LEU A 109 23.69 -3.35 -3.44
N SER A 110 24.63 -3.98 -2.73
CA SER A 110 25.86 -4.50 -3.36
C SER A 110 25.59 -5.49 -4.50
N ARG A 111 24.44 -6.19 -4.47
CA ARG A 111 24.02 -7.15 -5.50
C ARG A 111 22.98 -6.57 -6.47
N ARG A 112 22.24 -5.55 -6.03
CA ARG A 112 21.10 -4.97 -6.74
C ARG A 112 21.10 -3.44 -6.56
N PRO A 113 21.98 -2.73 -7.30
CA PRO A 113 22.17 -1.29 -7.12
C PRO A 113 20.94 -0.45 -7.48
N ALA A 114 20.04 -1.00 -8.32
CA ALA A 114 18.76 -0.34 -8.65
C ALA A 114 17.76 -0.25 -7.47
N GLY A 115 18.10 -0.82 -6.31
CA GLY A 115 17.31 -0.69 -5.10
C GLY A 115 16.22 -1.74 -4.90
N LYS A 116 15.57 -1.67 -3.73
CA LYS A 116 14.52 -2.58 -3.28
C LYS A 116 13.19 -1.85 -3.14
N LYS A 117 12.14 -2.35 -3.80
CA LYS A 117 10.78 -1.83 -3.59
C LYS A 117 10.31 -2.09 -2.15
N LEU A 118 9.87 -1.04 -1.47
CA LEU A 118 9.39 -1.06 -0.08
C LEU A 118 7.86 -1.08 -0.03
N HIS A 119 7.27 -2.15 -0.55
CA HIS A 119 5.83 -2.24 -0.69
C HIS A 119 5.09 -2.38 0.65
N ASP A 120 5.51 -3.33 1.50
CA ASP A 120 4.90 -3.52 2.82
C ASP A 120 5.26 -2.41 3.81
N PRO A 121 6.51 -1.88 3.83
CA PRO A 121 6.82 -0.71 4.64
C PRO A 121 5.98 0.52 4.29
N LEU A 122 5.65 0.77 3.01
CA LEU A 122 4.72 1.83 2.66
C LEU A 122 3.33 1.59 3.28
N ALA A 123 2.82 0.36 3.26
CA ALA A 123 1.54 0.06 3.89
C ALA A 123 1.56 0.22 5.41
N ALA A 124 2.67 -0.12 6.06
CA ALA A 124 2.87 0.13 7.49
C ALA A 124 2.90 1.64 7.79
N VAL A 125 3.65 2.43 7.01
CA VAL A 125 3.69 3.90 7.16
C VAL A 125 2.31 4.51 6.92
N VAL A 126 1.57 4.09 5.89
CA VAL A 126 0.20 4.56 5.62
C VAL A 126 -0.77 4.30 6.78
N ALA A 127 -0.54 3.25 7.58
CA ALA A 127 -1.34 2.96 8.76
C ALA A 127 -1.08 3.93 9.92
N LEU A 128 0.10 4.54 9.98
CA LEU A 128 0.53 5.46 11.04
C LEU A 128 0.42 6.94 10.60
N VAL A 129 0.85 7.23 9.38
CA VAL A 129 0.99 8.55 8.75
C VAL A 129 0.16 8.55 7.47
N PRO A 130 -1.18 8.66 7.57
CA PRO A 130 -2.08 8.51 6.43
C PRO A 130 -1.82 9.50 5.29
N GLU A 131 -1.33 10.70 5.60
CA GLU A 131 -1.00 11.79 4.68
C GLU A 131 0.21 11.51 3.78
N VAL A 132 0.96 10.43 4.02
CA VAL A 132 2.05 10.00 3.14
C VAL A 132 1.60 9.73 1.72
N CYS A 133 0.31 9.40 1.51
CA CYS A 133 -0.28 9.15 0.21
C CYS A 133 -1.50 10.03 -0.04
N ASN A 134 -1.75 10.29 -1.32
CA ASN A 134 -3.04 10.76 -1.80
C ASN A 134 -3.91 9.57 -2.20
N TYR A 135 -5.22 9.70 -2.02
CA TYR A 135 -6.18 8.62 -2.25
C TYR A 135 -7.33 9.04 -3.16
N THR A 136 -7.97 8.05 -3.75
CA THR A 136 -9.28 8.19 -4.39
C THR A 136 -10.20 7.03 -4.02
N HIS A 137 -11.50 7.24 -4.10
CA HIS A 137 -12.51 6.23 -3.79
C HIS A 137 -12.70 5.28 -4.97
N VAL A 138 -12.71 3.97 -4.69
CA VAL A 138 -12.83 2.95 -5.74
C VAL A 138 -13.71 1.78 -5.37
N THR A 139 -14.15 1.06 -6.39
CA THR A 139 -14.61 -0.33 -6.30
C THR A 139 -13.54 -1.26 -6.87
N PRO A 140 -12.83 -2.03 -6.02
CA PRO A 140 -11.91 -3.07 -6.48
C PRO A 140 -12.69 -4.18 -7.21
N HIS A 141 -12.10 -4.75 -8.25
CA HIS A 141 -12.67 -5.88 -8.96
C HIS A 141 -11.57 -6.83 -9.45
N ARG A 142 -11.98 -8.05 -9.74
CA ARG A 142 -11.08 -9.10 -10.22
C ARG A 142 -11.65 -9.78 -11.46
N VAL A 143 -10.78 -10.03 -12.44
CA VAL A 143 -11.10 -10.79 -13.66
C VAL A 143 -9.92 -11.71 -13.96
N LYS A 144 -10.19 -13.02 -14.13
CA LYS A 144 -9.17 -14.03 -14.50
C LYS A 144 -7.88 -13.95 -13.66
N GLY A 145 -8.01 -13.75 -12.34
CA GLY A 145 -6.88 -13.71 -11.41
C GLY A 145 -6.10 -12.39 -11.37
N GLN A 146 -6.52 -11.39 -12.14
CA GLN A 146 -5.96 -10.04 -12.10
C GLN A 146 -6.90 -9.11 -11.33
N TRP A 147 -6.31 -8.18 -10.60
CA TRP A 147 -7.01 -7.14 -9.85
C TRP A 147 -6.94 -5.82 -10.62
N GLY A 148 -7.99 -5.02 -10.50
CA GLY A 148 -8.08 -3.64 -10.94
C GLY A 148 -9.07 -2.87 -10.06
N SER A 149 -9.20 -1.57 -10.30
CA SER A 149 -10.15 -0.73 -9.57
C SER A 149 -10.90 0.18 -10.53
N LYS A 150 -12.14 0.53 -10.17
CA LYS A 150 -12.92 1.55 -10.87
C LYS A 150 -13.18 2.71 -9.92
N LEU A 151 -13.04 3.94 -10.39
CA LEU A 151 -13.45 5.12 -9.62
C LEU A 151 -14.92 5.01 -9.22
N LEU A 152 -15.21 5.38 -7.98
CA LEU A 152 -16.60 5.59 -7.56
C LEU A 152 -17.17 6.79 -8.34
N ARG A 153 -18.40 6.66 -8.86
CA ARG A 153 -19.03 7.72 -9.66
C ARG A 153 -19.75 8.73 -8.75
N GLY A 154 -19.63 10.01 -9.08
CA GLY A 154 -20.33 11.11 -8.40
C GLY A 154 -19.72 11.50 -7.05
N ALA A 155 -20.45 12.25 -6.23
CA ALA A 155 -20.01 12.68 -4.89
C ALA A 155 -20.07 11.56 -3.83
N GLN A 156 -20.18 10.29 -4.25
CA GLN A 156 -20.25 9.16 -3.32
C GLN A 156 -18.89 8.97 -2.65
N GLN A 157 -18.85 9.08 -1.33
CA GLN A 157 -17.73 8.61 -0.55
C GLN A 157 -17.87 7.09 -0.37
N GLY A 158 -16.86 6.35 -0.81
CA GLY A 158 -16.78 4.91 -0.60
C GLY A 158 -16.04 4.58 0.69
N ARG A 159 -16.25 3.36 1.22
CA ARG A 159 -15.44 2.87 2.33
C ARG A 159 -14.04 2.42 1.92
N ILE A 160 -13.78 2.29 0.61
CA ILE A 160 -12.53 1.78 0.05
C ILE A 160 -11.81 2.91 -0.68
N ASP A 161 -10.64 3.24 -0.16
CA ASP A 161 -9.69 4.20 -0.69
C ASP A 161 -8.51 3.46 -1.31
N ILE A 162 -8.00 3.93 -2.44
CA ILE A 162 -6.76 3.41 -3.04
C ILE A 162 -5.75 4.54 -3.17
N ALA A 163 -4.51 4.27 -2.78
CA ALA A 163 -3.41 5.21 -2.96
C ALA A 163 -3.17 5.42 -4.46
N VAL A 164 -3.01 6.68 -4.87
CA VAL A 164 -2.71 7.06 -6.26
C VAL A 164 -1.37 7.78 -6.40
N SER A 165 -0.83 8.33 -5.31
CA SER A 165 0.53 8.86 -5.23
C SER A 165 1.03 8.86 -3.80
N PHE A 166 2.33 9.10 -3.62
CA PHE A 166 2.96 9.21 -2.30
C PHE A 166 3.94 10.38 -2.26
N ASN A 167 4.14 10.95 -1.08
CA ASN A 167 5.17 11.92 -0.80
C ASN A 167 6.42 11.20 -0.29
N ARG A 168 7.52 11.28 -1.05
CA ARG A 168 8.76 10.60 -0.72
C ARG A 168 9.38 11.08 0.58
N GLN A 169 9.40 12.39 0.81
CA GLN A 169 9.99 12.97 2.02
C GLN A 169 9.22 12.53 3.27
N VAL A 170 7.88 12.64 3.24
CA VAL A 170 7.02 12.21 4.37
C VAL A 170 7.20 10.71 4.63
N PHE A 171 7.32 9.90 3.57
CA PHE A 171 7.61 8.48 3.73
C PHE A 171 8.94 8.22 4.42
N GLU A 172 10.02 8.88 3.96
CA GLU A 172 11.36 8.69 4.54
C GLU A 172 11.42 9.13 5.99
N GLU A 173 10.85 10.29 6.33
CA GLU A 173 10.75 10.79 7.70
C GLU A 173 10.03 9.79 8.62
N ALA A 174 8.88 9.25 8.17
CA ALA A 174 8.11 8.28 8.94
C ALA A 174 8.76 6.88 8.99
N PHE A 175 9.48 6.47 7.96
CA PHE A 175 10.14 5.16 7.90
C PHE A 175 11.39 5.09 8.79
N MET A 176 12.03 6.24 9.04
CA MET A 176 13.27 6.38 9.79
C MET A 176 13.08 6.78 11.27
N TYR A 177 11.84 6.99 11.72
CA TYR A 177 11.47 7.40 13.07
C TYR A 177 10.81 6.24 13.84
#